data_AF-A0A523MTQ2-F1
#
_entry.id   AF-A0A523MTQ2-F1
#
_cell.length_a   1.000
_cell.length_b   1.000
_cell.length_c   1.000
_cell.angle_alpha   90.00
_cell.angle_beta   90.00
_cell.angle_gamma   90.00
#
_symmetry.space_group_name_H-M   'P 1'
#
loop_
_entity.id
_entity.type
_entity.pdbx_description
1 polymer ?
#
loop_
_entity_poly.entity_id
_entity_poly.type
_entity_poly.pdbx_seq_one_letter_code
_entity_poly.pdbx_strand_id
1 'polypeptide(L)'
;MPEITDSGKIWIQGHSRTSFAVKVDGKIIVIGKEEGHTLAAHWIDKNHLCVDLHDPKQESRIARRFPLDQKATHPAALFSGFKKTKHADLLVCTHNDPGVEEFIIRGSDYNHQQIKSMSREEFWKLARLPIG
;
A
#
# COMPACT_ATOMS: atom_id res chain seq x y z
N MET A 1 1.48 -17.98 8.82
CA MET A 1 1.58 -17.14 7.62
C MET A 1 1.06 -15.77 7.98
N PRO A 2 1.70 -14.68 7.53
CA PRO A 2 1.19 -13.36 7.80
C PRO A 2 -0.19 -13.16 7.21
N GLU A 3 -1.07 -12.50 7.97
CA GLU A 3 -2.46 -12.27 7.58
C GLU A 3 -2.82 -10.79 7.65
N ILE A 4 -3.53 -10.33 6.63
CA ILE A 4 -4.17 -9.00 6.64
C ILE A 4 -5.44 -9.11 7.50
N THR A 5 -5.40 -8.52 8.69
CA THR A 5 -6.45 -8.72 9.71
C THR A 5 -7.44 -7.57 9.83
N ASP A 6 -7.06 -6.37 9.38
CA ASP A 6 -7.86 -5.14 9.49
C ASP A 6 -7.39 -4.09 8.48
N SER A 7 -8.20 -3.07 8.23
CA SER A 7 -7.80 -1.91 7.41
C SER A 7 -8.58 -0.67 7.79
N GLY A 8 -8.03 0.50 7.47
CA GLY A 8 -8.70 1.76 7.78
C GLY A 8 -7.85 2.97 7.44
N LYS A 9 -8.23 4.11 8.01
CA LYS A 9 -7.49 5.36 7.93
C LYS A 9 -6.77 5.62 9.24
N ILE A 10 -5.56 6.16 9.14
CA ILE A 10 -4.79 6.66 10.26
C ILE A 10 -4.40 8.12 10.01
N TRP A 11 -4.06 8.83 11.08
CA TRP A 11 -3.38 10.11 11.02
C TRP A 11 -1.93 9.91 11.48
N ILE A 12 -0.97 10.29 10.63
CA ILE A 12 0.47 10.20 10.94
C ILE A 12 0.90 11.55 11.51
N GLN A 13 1.64 11.53 12.61
CA GLN A 13 2.11 12.75 13.25
C GLN A 13 2.93 13.61 12.28
N GLY A 14 2.59 14.89 12.18
CA GLY A 14 3.23 15.84 11.28
C GLY A 14 2.60 15.94 9.88
N HIS A 15 1.63 15.08 9.53
CA HIS A 15 0.88 15.19 8.28
C HIS A 15 -0.47 15.90 8.47
N SER A 16 -0.90 16.65 7.46
CA SER A 16 -2.18 17.37 7.47
C SER A 16 -3.39 16.51 7.06
N ARG A 17 -3.15 15.32 6.48
CA ARG A 17 -4.17 14.43 5.93
C ARG A 17 -4.08 13.04 6.54
N THR A 18 -5.19 12.31 6.48
CA THR A 18 -5.21 10.89 6.85
C THR A 18 -4.67 10.03 5.71
N SER A 19 -4.15 8.86 6.05
CA SER A 19 -3.64 7.88 5.09
C SER A 19 -4.33 6.54 5.28
N PHE A 20 -4.62 5.86 4.17
CA PHE A 20 -5.15 4.51 4.22
C PHE A 20 -4.04 3.52 4.59
N ALA A 21 -4.35 2.59 5.48
CA ALA A 21 -3.42 1.62 6.00
C ALA A 21 -4.10 0.25 6.19
N VAL A 22 -3.28 -0.80 6.14
CA VAL A 22 -3.70 -2.18 6.42
C VAL A 22 -2.94 -2.69 7.63
N LYS A 23 -3.54 -3.63 8.36
CA LYS A 23 -2.90 -4.32 9.48
C LYS A 23 -2.49 -5.73 9.06
N VAL A 24 -1.20 -6.03 9.16
CA VAL A 24 -0.62 -7.35 8.90
C VAL A 24 0.09 -7.82 10.16
N ASP A 25 -0.31 -8.95 10.74
CA ASP A 25 0.32 -9.53 11.95
C ASP A 25 0.60 -8.53 13.08
N GLY A 26 -0.37 -7.67 13.38
CA GLY A 26 -0.23 -6.66 14.44
C GLY A 26 0.47 -5.37 14.02
N LYS A 27 1.12 -5.33 12.85
CA LYS A 27 1.78 -4.16 12.28
C LYS A 27 0.83 -3.38 11.37
N ILE A 28 0.82 -2.06 11.48
CA ILE A 28 0.05 -1.18 10.58
C ILE A 28 0.98 -0.62 9.52
N ILE A 29 0.59 -0.77 8.26
CA ILE A 29 1.37 -0.35 7.08
C ILE A 29 0.54 0.63 6.26
N VAL A 30 1.07 1.84 6.06
CA VAL A 30 0.48 2.87 5.22
C VAL A 30 0.85 2.60 3.78
N ILE A 31 -0.14 2.13 3.02
CA ILE A 31 0.07 1.61 1.66
C ILE A 31 0.27 2.70 0.60
N GLY A 32 0.12 3.97 1.00
CA GLY A 32 0.28 5.14 0.12
C GLY A 32 -0.81 5.26 -0.94
N LYS A 33 -2.03 4.81 -0.60
CA LYS A 33 -3.23 5.05 -1.40
C LYS A 33 -3.65 6.52 -1.26
N GLU A 34 -3.48 7.28 -2.33
CA GLU A 34 -3.91 8.69 -2.40
C GLU A 34 -5.41 8.79 -2.75
N GLU A 35 -5.90 10.02 -2.82
CA GLU A 35 -7.24 10.32 -3.34
C GLU A 35 -7.33 9.93 -4.82
N GLY A 36 -8.50 9.45 -5.27
CA GLY A 36 -8.68 8.94 -6.63
C GLY A 36 -8.24 7.48 -6.83
N HIS A 37 -7.15 7.05 -6.19
CA HIS A 37 -6.72 5.65 -6.24
C HIS A 37 -7.79 4.70 -5.69
N THR A 38 -7.92 3.55 -6.32
CA THR A 38 -8.57 2.35 -5.80
C THR A 38 -7.52 1.36 -5.34
N LEU A 39 -7.81 0.58 -4.29
CA LEU A 39 -6.99 -0.56 -3.90
C LEU A 39 -7.41 -1.73 -4.78
N ALA A 40 -6.74 -1.92 -5.91
CA ALA A 40 -7.09 -2.94 -6.89
C ALA A 40 -6.85 -4.35 -6.31
N ALA A 41 -5.74 -4.53 -5.60
CA ALA A 41 -5.44 -5.75 -4.86
C ALA A 41 -4.43 -5.52 -3.74
N HIS A 42 -4.45 -6.39 -2.74
CA HIS A 42 -3.36 -6.54 -1.78
C HIS A 42 -3.31 -7.99 -1.30
N TRP A 43 -2.10 -8.52 -1.10
CA TRP A 43 -1.89 -9.90 -0.66
C TRP A 43 -0.53 -10.03 0.02
N ILE A 44 -0.34 -11.16 0.71
CA ILE A 44 0.94 -11.53 1.28
C ILE A 44 1.63 -12.48 0.32
N ASP A 45 2.87 -12.16 -0.05
CA ASP A 45 3.78 -13.04 -0.78
C ASP A 45 5.08 -13.18 0.02
N LYS A 46 5.38 -14.41 0.45
CA LYS A 46 6.49 -14.74 1.36
C LYS A 46 6.47 -13.81 2.59
N ASN A 47 7.48 -12.96 2.74
CA ASN A 47 7.61 -11.98 3.82
C ASN A 47 7.29 -10.55 3.39
N HIS A 48 6.45 -10.37 2.36
CA HIS A 48 6.09 -9.05 1.84
C HIS A 48 4.58 -8.87 1.77
N LEU A 49 4.12 -7.67 2.12
CA LEU A 49 2.81 -7.19 1.69
C LEU A 49 2.94 -6.59 0.29
N CYS A 50 2.19 -7.13 -0.66
CA CYS A 50 2.08 -6.64 -2.02
C CYS A 50 0.82 -5.78 -2.16
N VAL A 51 0.92 -4.61 -2.79
CA VAL A 51 -0.19 -3.65 -2.97
C VAL A 51 -0.23 -3.13 -4.40
N ASP A 52 -1.40 -3.27 -5.03
CA ASP A 52 -1.73 -2.70 -6.35
C ASP A 52 -2.73 -1.55 -6.18
N LEU A 53 -2.30 -0.33 -6.50
CA LEU A 53 -3.14 0.86 -6.48
C LEU A 53 -3.40 1.32 -7.91
N HIS A 54 -4.66 1.61 -8.23
CA HIS A 54 -5.05 1.99 -9.58
C HIS A 54 -5.97 3.21 -9.58
N ASP A 55 -5.58 4.26 -10.29
CA ASP A 55 -6.41 5.41 -10.60
C ASP A 55 -6.52 5.60 -12.12
N PRO A 56 -7.57 5.06 -12.75
CA PRO A 56 -7.79 5.24 -14.18
C PRO A 56 -8.13 6.68 -14.58
N LYS A 57 -8.57 7.54 -13.66
CA LYS A 57 -8.92 8.94 -13.96
C LYS A 57 -7.69 9.82 -14.02
N GLN A 58 -6.73 9.57 -13.12
CA GLN A 58 -5.42 10.22 -13.10
C GLN A 58 -4.37 9.46 -13.92
N GLU A 59 -4.80 8.45 -14.69
CA GLU A 59 -3.94 7.65 -15.57
C GLU A 59 -2.71 7.11 -14.82
N SER A 60 -2.93 6.50 -13.65
CA SER A 60 -1.85 6.01 -12.81
C SER A 60 -2.09 4.64 -12.21
N ARG A 61 -1.03 3.84 -12.11
CA ARG A 61 -1.04 2.57 -11.40
C ARG A 61 0.29 2.34 -10.70
N ILE A 62 0.22 1.81 -9.48
CA ILE A 62 1.35 1.66 -8.58
C ILE A 62 1.37 0.23 -8.04
N ALA A 63 2.51 -0.45 -8.19
CA ALA A 63 2.80 -1.68 -7.48
C ALA A 63 3.78 -1.37 -6.35
N ARG A 64 3.49 -1.83 -5.13
CA ARG A 64 4.38 -1.70 -3.96
C ARG A 64 4.57 -3.00 -3.23
N ARG A 65 5.79 -3.22 -2.74
CA ARG A 65 6.12 -4.32 -1.83
C ARG A 65 6.71 -3.78 -0.55
N PHE A 66 6.09 -4.17 0.57
CA PHE A 66 6.51 -3.77 1.91
C PHE A 66 7.12 -4.98 2.62
N PRO A 67 8.38 -4.92 3.06
CA PRO A 67 8.98 -5.97 3.86
C PRO A 67 8.27 -6.07 5.23
N LEU A 68 7.84 -7.27 5.60
CA LEU A 68 7.07 -7.51 6.83
C LEU A 68 7.94 -7.62 8.08
N ASP A 69 9.25 -7.73 7.96
CA ASP A 69 10.22 -7.67 9.06
C ASP A 69 10.63 -6.24 9.42
N GLN A 70 10.34 -5.26 8.57
CA GLN A 70 10.68 -3.86 8.79
C GLN A 70 10.03 -3.28 10.05
N LYS A 71 10.82 -2.65 10.92
CA LYS A 71 10.31 -2.03 12.14
C LYS A 71 9.47 -0.79 11.82
N ALA A 72 8.31 -0.67 12.46
CA ALA A 72 7.47 0.52 12.40
C ALA A 72 8.08 1.65 13.24
N THR A 73 8.18 2.85 12.67
CA THR A 73 8.90 3.97 13.29
C THR A 73 8.11 5.28 13.34
N HIS A 74 7.00 5.38 12.61
CA HIS A 74 6.27 6.65 12.48
C HIS A 74 5.10 6.72 13.47
N PRO A 75 5.10 7.68 14.41
CA PRO A 75 3.97 7.86 15.31
C PRO A 75 2.68 8.19 14.56
N ALA A 76 1.59 7.53 14.94
CA ALA A 76 0.28 7.69 14.33
C ALA A 76 -0.85 7.41 15.31
N ALA A 77 -2.05 7.85 14.94
CA ALA A 77 -3.30 7.54 15.62
C ALA A 77 -4.28 6.91 14.62
N LEU A 78 -5.10 5.94 15.07
CA LEU A 78 -6.22 5.48 14.23
C LEU A 78 -7.19 6.65 14.01
N PHE A 79 -7.81 6.68 12.83
CA PHE A 79 -8.79 7.71 12.49
C PHE A 79 -10.17 7.10 12.26
N SER A 80 -10.26 6.11 11.36
CA SER A 80 -11.52 5.41 11.08
C SER A 80 -11.29 4.08 10.38
N GLY A 81 -12.33 3.25 10.26
CA GLY A 81 -12.33 2.02 9.44
C GLY A 81 -11.80 0.77 10.14
N PHE A 82 -10.79 0.89 11.02
CA PHE A 82 -10.28 -0.25 11.80
C PHE A 82 -11.35 -0.78 12.76
N LYS A 83 -11.74 -2.05 12.59
CA LYS A 83 -12.80 -2.67 13.41
C LYS A 83 -12.27 -3.58 14.51
N LYS A 84 -11.08 -4.16 14.30
CA LYS A 84 -10.46 -5.14 15.21
C LYS A 84 -9.25 -4.56 15.95
N THR A 85 -8.80 -3.37 15.55
CA THR A 85 -7.63 -2.69 16.12
C THR A 85 -8.04 -1.66 17.17
N LYS A 86 -7.52 -1.79 18.39
CA LYS A 86 -7.76 -0.86 19.51
C LYS A 86 -6.57 0.11 19.67
N HIS A 87 -6.80 1.31 20.21
CA HIS A 87 -5.83 2.43 20.23
C HIS A 87 -4.71 2.33 21.28
N ALA A 88 -3.54 2.84 20.89
CA ALA A 88 -2.41 3.34 21.70
C ALA A 88 -1.53 4.25 20.80
N ASP A 89 -0.46 4.85 21.30
CA ASP A 89 0.58 5.52 20.48
C ASP A 89 1.20 4.52 19.49
N LEU A 90 0.61 4.43 18.30
CA LEU A 90 0.94 3.40 17.31
C LEU A 90 2.12 3.89 16.47
N LEU A 91 3.10 3.01 16.26
CA LEU A 91 4.08 3.20 15.21
C LEU A 91 3.61 2.49 13.95
N VAL A 92 3.81 3.12 12.79
CA VAL A 92 3.48 2.54 11.49
C VAL A 92 4.71 2.49 10.57
N CYS A 93 4.66 1.59 9.59
CA CYS A 93 5.52 1.67 8.42
C CYS A 93 4.81 2.47 7.32
N THR A 94 5.57 3.16 6.48
CA THR A 94 5.04 3.90 5.33
C THR A 94 5.70 3.46 4.03
N HIS A 95 5.06 3.79 2.91
CA HIS A 95 5.61 3.57 1.58
C HIS A 95 6.88 4.35 1.27
N ASN A 96 7.24 5.33 2.11
CA ASN A 96 8.48 6.10 1.99
C ASN A 96 9.63 5.51 2.82
N ASP A 97 9.38 4.42 3.56
CA ASP A 97 10.40 3.83 4.42
C ASP A 97 11.42 3.03 3.59
N PRO A 98 12.69 2.95 4.05
CA PRO A 98 13.70 2.17 3.35
C PRO A 98 13.30 0.71 3.16
N GLY A 99 13.56 0.14 1.98
CA GLY A 99 13.25 -1.26 1.67
C GLY A 99 11.85 -1.49 1.10
N VAL A 100 10.98 -0.46 1.05
CA VAL A 100 9.77 -0.53 0.23
C VAL A 100 10.17 -0.45 -1.23
N GLU A 101 9.86 -1.50 -2.00
CA GLU A 101 10.04 -1.50 -3.44
C GLU A 101 8.78 -0.91 -4.09
N GLU A 102 8.95 -0.01 -5.07
CA GLU A 102 7.82 0.54 -5.81
C GLU A 102 8.07 0.65 -7.31
N PHE A 103 6.99 0.46 -8.06
CA PHE A 103 6.93 0.68 -9.50
C PHE A 103 5.70 1.50 -9.81
N ILE A 104 5.89 2.65 -10.46
CA ILE A 104 4.85 3.64 -10.73
C ILE A 104 4.79 3.88 -12.24
N ILE A 105 3.59 3.77 -12.82
CA ILE A 105 3.30 4.27 -14.16
C ILE A 105 2.26 5.38 -14.06
N ARG A 106 2.49 6.49 -14.77
CA ARG A 106 1.63 7.68 -14.79
C ARG A 106 1.56 8.29 -16.20
N GLY A 107 0.46 8.96 -16.52
CA GLY A 107 0.33 9.83 -17.69
C GLY A 107 0.51 9.12 -19.03
N SER A 108 1.36 9.63 -19.92
CA SER A 108 1.52 9.10 -21.28
C SER A 108 1.91 7.62 -21.31
N ASP A 109 2.76 7.18 -20.38
CA ASP A 109 3.20 5.78 -20.30
C ASP A 109 2.05 4.85 -19.92
N TYR A 110 1.10 5.33 -19.10
CA TYR A 110 -0.07 4.56 -18.71
C TYR A 110 -0.95 4.23 -19.92
N ASN A 111 -1.14 5.20 -20.82
CA ASN A 111 -1.92 5.03 -22.03
C ASN A 111 -1.17 4.22 -23.09
N HIS A 112 0.11 4.53 -23.34
CA HIS A 112 0.93 3.82 -24.33
C HIS A 112 1.07 2.34 -24.00
N GLN A 113 1.19 1.98 -22.72
CA GLN A 113 1.35 0.60 -22.28
C GLN A 113 0.00 -0.09 -21.97
N GLN A 114 -1.13 0.56 -22.29
CA GLN A 114 -2.48 0.03 -22.11
C GLN A 114 -2.75 -0.44 -20.66
N ILE A 115 -2.21 0.27 -19.66
CA ILE A 115 -2.26 -0.13 -18.25
C ILE A 115 -3.70 -0.22 -17.72
N LYS A 116 -4.62 0.57 -18.29
CA LYS A 116 -6.04 0.59 -17.90
C LYS A 116 -6.72 -0.77 -18.01
N SER A 117 -6.43 -1.52 -19.07
CA SER A 117 -7.02 -2.82 -19.35
C SER A 117 -6.18 -4.00 -18.82
N MET A 118 -4.98 -3.70 -18.33
CA MET A 118 -4.03 -4.72 -17.89
C MET A 118 -4.52 -5.40 -16.60
N SER A 119 -4.45 -6.74 -16.56
CA SER A 119 -4.69 -7.48 -15.33
C SER A 119 -3.64 -7.14 -14.26
N ARG A 120 -3.91 -7.54 -13.02
CA ARG A 120 -2.92 -7.47 -11.94
C ARG A 120 -1.66 -8.27 -12.28
N GLU A 121 -1.82 -9.48 -12.78
CA GLU A 121 -0.70 -10.40 -13.07
C GLU A 121 0.21 -9.81 -14.15
N GLU A 122 -0.37 -9.27 -15.21
CA GLU A 122 0.38 -8.61 -16.29
C GLU A 122 1.10 -7.35 -15.78
N PHE A 123 0.43 -6.52 -14.98
CA PHE A 123 1.02 -5.31 -14.43
C PHE A 123 2.18 -5.62 -13.48
N TRP A 124 2.05 -6.65 -12.65
CA TRP A 124 3.11 -7.06 -11.73
C TRP A 124 4.28 -7.76 -12.43
N LYS A 125 4.03 -8.48 -13.54
CA LYS A 125 5.11 -8.96 -14.43
C LYS A 125 5.87 -7.78 -15.04
N LEU A 126 5.16 -6.75 -15.49
CA LEU A 126 5.75 -5.53 -16.03
C LEU A 126 6.57 -4.77 -14.98
N ALA A 127 6.09 -4.70 -13.74
CA ALA A 127 6.78 -4.07 -12.62
C ALA A 127 8.12 -4.74 -12.29
N ARG A 128 8.34 -5.99 -12.76
CA ARG A 128 9.51 -6.83 -12.45
C ARG A 128 9.75 -6.99 -10.95
N LEU A 129 8.72 -6.77 -10.13
CA LEU A 129 8.77 -7.04 -8.71
C LEU A 129 8.59 -8.56 -8.55
N PRO A 130 9.49 -9.25 -7.83
CA PRO A 130 9.40 -10.71 -7.67
C PRO A 130 8.03 -11.10 -7.12
N ILE A 131 7.35 -12.01 -7.79
CA ILE A 131 6.11 -12.62 -7.31
C ILE A 131 6.45 -14.09 -7.07
N GLY A 132 6.39 -14.50 -5.80
CA GLY A 132 6.81 -15.81 -5.31
C GLY A 132 5.76 -16.90 -5.39
#